data_AF-U3UAH3-F1
#
_entry.id   AF-U3UAH3-F1
#
_cell.length_a   1.000
_cell.length_b   1.000
_cell.length_c   1.000
_cell.angle_alpha   90.00
_cell.angle_beta   90.00
_cell.angle_gamma   90.00
#
_symmetry.space_group_name_H-M   'P 1'
#
loop_
_entity.id
_entity.type
_entity.pdbx_description
1 polymer ?
#
loop_
_entity_poly.entity_id
_entity_poly.type
_entity_poly.pdbx_seq_one_letter_code
_entity_poly.pdbx_strand_id
1 'polypeptide(L)'
;MTRTSRSVSTAPDHNASALSNASALSKAQKTFNSLIGKIGKRRKRLSDWETVTPVFQKRYVDELLPLEKTSAALQIRMVHYLDQAYDSLTKAERRKVALVIVDMAVDLIDEDENEGKALKAIYDKYSPDSYDSEMADEVGEMQSMIEAMLGVDLGNVEDLNTPEDLLQGAEVHLEQAQAQWESENAQRDAQRKKWKKSSRQQAAEACAQEQQAKLNLSIREVYRKLASELHPDRDAGTAVRTRAY
;
A
#
# COMPACT_ATOMS: atom_id res chain seq x y z
N MET A 1 -26.90 68.16 19.72
CA MET A 1 -25.62 68.63 20.31
C MET A 1 -24.60 68.77 19.19
N THR A 2 -24.12 70.00 19.00
CA THR A 2 -22.82 70.45 18.42
C THR A 2 -22.17 69.63 17.28
N ARG A 3 -22.12 70.12 16.02
CA ARG A 3 -21.05 70.98 15.40
C ARG A 3 -19.66 70.29 15.46
N THR A 4 -18.85 70.11 14.42
CA THR A 4 -18.61 70.90 13.20
C THR A 4 -17.77 70.10 12.19
N SER A 5 -17.96 70.43 10.92
CA SER A 5 -17.25 70.07 9.69
C SER A 5 -15.72 70.31 9.66
N ARG A 6 -14.98 69.57 8.82
CA ARG A 6 -14.45 70.03 7.50
C ARG A 6 -13.12 69.35 7.11
N SER A 7 -13.17 68.69 5.95
CA SER A 7 -12.14 68.33 4.95
C SER A 7 -10.79 69.08 4.95
N VAL A 8 -9.68 68.40 4.62
CA VAL A 8 -8.99 68.39 3.29
C VAL A 8 -7.60 67.71 3.38
N SER A 9 -7.34 66.81 2.42
CA SER A 9 -6.10 66.47 1.69
C SER A 9 -4.71 66.75 2.31
N THR A 10 -3.85 65.73 2.33
CA THR A 10 -2.62 65.61 1.50
C THR A 10 -1.91 64.29 1.81
N ALA A 11 -1.63 63.46 0.79
CA ALA A 11 -0.56 62.46 0.83
C ALA A 11 0.81 63.20 0.79
N PRO A 12 1.94 62.64 1.25
CA PRO A 12 2.56 61.48 0.59
C PRO A 12 3.14 60.41 1.53
N ASP A 13 3.28 59.21 0.96
CA ASP A 13 4.37 58.24 1.14
C ASP A 13 5.16 58.27 2.44
N HIS A 14 5.02 57.23 3.26
CA HIS A 14 6.11 56.40 3.79
C HIS A 14 5.54 55.36 4.77
N ASN A 15 4.76 54.41 4.26
CA ASN A 15 4.76 53.09 4.89
C ASN A 15 4.46 51.96 3.91
N ALA A 16 5.04 52.06 2.71
CA ALA A 16 5.18 50.94 1.79
C ALA A 16 6.22 49.89 2.30
N SER A 17 6.82 50.09 3.47
CA SER A 17 7.88 49.23 4.01
C SER A 17 7.44 48.31 5.14
N ALA A 18 6.17 48.34 5.56
CA ALA A 18 5.63 47.42 6.57
C ALA A 18 4.92 46.18 5.99
N LEU A 19 4.90 46.00 4.66
CA LEU A 19 4.27 44.85 3.98
C LEU A 19 5.28 43.86 3.37
N SER A 20 6.59 44.03 3.57
CA SER A 20 7.60 43.13 2.97
C SER A 20 8.06 41.98 3.87
N ASN A 21 7.44 41.79 5.04
CA ASN A 21 7.59 40.55 5.82
C ASN A 21 6.42 39.61 5.56
N ALA A 22 6.05 39.46 4.28
CA ALA A 22 5.35 38.28 3.78
C ALA A 22 6.28 37.07 3.92
N SER A 23 6.42 36.62 5.17
CA SER A 23 6.69 35.26 5.63
C SER A 23 7.17 34.31 4.53
N ALA A 24 8.48 34.34 4.25
CA ALA A 24 9.13 33.28 3.52
C ALA A 24 9.01 31.99 4.35
N LEU A 25 7.98 31.19 4.06
CA LEU A 25 7.70 29.92 4.75
C LEU A 25 9.00 29.12 4.87
N SER A 26 9.33 28.73 6.10
CA SER A 26 10.47 27.86 6.39
C SER A 26 10.43 26.61 5.51
N LYS A 27 11.61 26.07 5.14
CA LYS A 27 11.73 24.83 4.35
C LYS A 27 10.91 23.68 4.97
N ALA A 28 10.84 23.61 6.30
CA ALA A 28 10.04 22.63 7.04
C ALA A 28 8.53 22.87 6.92
N GLN A 29 8.10 24.13 6.83
CA GLN A 29 6.69 24.49 6.66
C GLN A 29 6.19 24.20 5.23
N LYS A 30 7.07 24.36 4.21
CA LYS A 30 6.79 23.98 2.82
C LYS A 30 6.62 22.47 2.64
N THR A 31 7.49 21.65 3.26
CA THR A 31 7.38 20.18 3.20
C THR A 31 6.12 19.70 3.91
N PHE A 32 5.80 20.27 5.07
CA PHE A 32 4.58 19.96 5.82
C PHE A 32 3.32 20.26 4.98
N ASN A 33 3.22 21.46 4.40
CA ASN A 33 2.08 21.85 3.55
C ASN A 33 1.94 20.95 2.30
N SER A 34 3.06 20.52 1.71
CA SER A 34 3.05 19.58 0.57
C SER A 34 2.50 18.20 0.94
N LEU A 35 2.89 17.68 2.12
CA LEU A 35 2.39 16.39 2.61
C LEU A 35 0.89 16.44 2.92
N ILE A 36 0.39 17.52 3.52
CA ILE A 36 -1.05 17.74 3.73
C ILE A 36 -1.80 17.75 2.38
N GLY A 37 -1.25 18.42 1.37
CA GLY A 37 -1.82 18.40 0.02
C GLY A 37 -1.86 16.99 -0.61
N LYS A 38 -0.81 16.19 -0.44
CA LYS A 38 -0.77 14.80 -0.93
C LYS A 38 -1.79 13.91 -0.21
N ILE A 39 -1.94 14.07 1.12
CA ILE A 39 -2.94 13.34 1.90
C ILE A 39 -4.35 13.71 1.45
N GLY A 40 -4.63 15.00 1.24
CA GLY A 40 -5.92 15.47 0.72
C GLY A 40 -6.28 14.84 -0.63
N LYS A 41 -5.33 14.79 -1.57
CA LYS A 41 -5.54 14.14 -2.88
C LYS A 41 -5.83 12.64 -2.76
N ARG A 42 -5.11 11.93 -1.87
CA ARG A 42 -5.33 10.49 -1.63
C ARG A 42 -6.69 10.22 -0.98
N ARG A 43 -7.09 11.03 0.01
CA ARG A 43 -8.42 10.94 0.65
C ARG A 43 -9.54 11.17 -0.35
N LYS A 44 -9.39 12.15 -1.25
CA LYS A 44 -10.36 12.38 -2.32
C LYS A 44 -10.48 11.17 -3.23
N ARG A 45 -9.36 10.64 -3.73
CA ARG A 45 -9.36 9.42 -4.55
C ARG A 45 -10.03 8.24 -3.82
N LEU A 46 -9.76 8.06 -2.53
CA LEU A 46 -10.39 7.01 -1.74
C LEU A 46 -11.92 7.18 -1.68
N SER A 47 -12.39 8.39 -1.38
CA SER A 47 -13.82 8.71 -1.36
C SER A 47 -14.49 8.54 -2.72
N ASP A 48 -13.80 8.90 -3.81
CA ASP A 48 -14.29 8.68 -5.18
C ASP A 48 -14.46 7.16 -5.46
N TRP A 49 -13.50 6.33 -5.03
CA TRP A 49 -13.61 4.86 -5.12
C TRP A 49 -14.73 4.30 -4.25
N GLU A 50 -14.83 4.72 -2.98
CA GLU A 50 -15.90 4.31 -2.07
C GLU A 50 -17.30 4.64 -2.63
N THR A 51 -17.41 5.69 -3.43
CA THR A 51 -18.67 6.09 -4.08
C THR A 51 -19.00 5.20 -5.29
N VAL A 52 -18.01 4.85 -6.11
CA VAL A 52 -18.22 4.12 -7.37
C VAL A 52 -18.29 2.60 -7.16
N THR A 53 -17.51 2.06 -6.22
CA THR A 53 -17.44 0.63 -5.92
C THR A 53 -18.81 -0.04 -5.73
N PRO A 54 -19.74 0.45 -4.88
CA PRO A 54 -21.02 -0.23 -4.69
C PRO A 54 -21.89 -0.22 -5.95
N VAL A 55 -21.80 0.82 -6.77
CA VAL A 55 -22.53 0.90 -8.05
C VAL A 55 -21.99 -0.12 -9.04
N PHE A 56 -20.67 -0.24 -9.13
CA PHE A 56 -20.02 -1.24 -9.97
C PHE A 56 -20.34 -2.66 -9.49
N GLN A 57 -20.17 -2.95 -8.20
CA GLN A 57 -20.47 -4.24 -7.60
C GLN A 57 -21.93 -4.64 -7.84
N LYS A 58 -22.86 -3.70 -7.66
CA LYS A 58 -24.28 -3.97 -7.94
C LYS A 58 -24.50 -4.34 -9.41
N ARG A 59 -23.97 -3.58 -10.36
CA ARG A 59 -24.12 -3.90 -11.80
C ARG A 59 -23.43 -5.21 -12.17
N TYR A 60 -22.27 -5.49 -11.59
CA TYR A 60 -21.56 -6.75 -11.78
C TYR A 60 -22.43 -7.93 -11.34
N VAL A 61 -23.01 -7.86 -10.14
CA VAL A 61 -23.85 -8.92 -9.58
C VAL A 61 -25.21 -9.04 -10.27
N ASP A 62 -25.83 -7.91 -10.63
CA ASP A 62 -27.18 -7.89 -11.20
C ASP A 62 -27.21 -8.15 -12.71
N GLU A 63 -26.17 -7.74 -13.44
CA GLU A 63 -26.13 -7.80 -14.92
C GLU A 63 -25.11 -8.83 -15.43
N LEU A 64 -23.85 -8.78 -14.97
CA LEU A 64 -22.77 -9.56 -15.56
C LEU A 64 -22.76 -11.01 -15.08
N LEU A 65 -22.82 -11.26 -13.77
CA LEU A 65 -22.83 -12.62 -13.21
C LEU A 65 -23.97 -13.50 -13.77
N PRO A 66 -25.22 -13.00 -13.93
CA PRO A 66 -26.28 -13.80 -14.55
C PRO A 66 -25.98 -14.11 -16.03
N LEU A 67 -25.41 -13.15 -16.77
CA LEU A 67 -25.05 -13.36 -18.17
C LEU A 67 -23.95 -14.42 -18.32
N GLU A 68 -22.91 -14.36 -17.48
CA GLU A 68 -21.84 -15.37 -17.42
C GLU A 68 -22.43 -16.75 -17.14
N LYS A 69 -23.29 -16.88 -16.13
CA LYS A 69 -23.99 -18.14 -15.83
C LYS A 69 -24.83 -18.66 -16.99
N THR A 70 -25.56 -17.77 -17.68
CA THR A 70 -26.34 -18.19 -18.86
C THR A 70 -25.45 -18.62 -20.02
N SER A 71 -24.30 -17.97 -20.19
CA SER A 71 -23.30 -18.33 -21.21
C SER A 71 -22.73 -19.71 -20.92
N ALA A 72 -22.26 -19.94 -19.70
CA ALA A 72 -21.72 -21.23 -19.26
C ALA A 72 -22.77 -22.35 -19.47
N ALA A 73 -24.01 -22.15 -19.02
CA ALA A 73 -25.08 -23.13 -19.23
C ALA A 73 -25.36 -23.45 -20.72
N LEU A 74 -25.26 -22.45 -21.61
CA LEU A 74 -25.40 -22.65 -23.06
C LEU A 74 -24.20 -23.40 -23.65
N GLN A 75 -22.98 -23.11 -23.19
CA GLN A 75 -21.77 -23.80 -23.63
C GLN A 75 -21.78 -25.26 -23.16
N ILE A 76 -22.16 -25.55 -21.92
CA ILE A 76 -22.35 -26.92 -21.41
C ILE A 76 -23.35 -27.68 -22.29
N ARG A 77 -24.49 -27.05 -22.59
CA ARG A 77 -25.49 -27.65 -23.48
C ARG A 77 -24.93 -27.90 -24.89
N MET A 78 -24.07 -27.02 -25.40
CA MET A 78 -23.38 -27.22 -26.68
C MET A 78 -22.43 -28.43 -26.62
N VAL A 79 -21.62 -28.56 -25.57
CA VAL A 79 -20.75 -29.72 -25.35
C VAL A 79 -21.55 -31.02 -25.42
N HIS A 80 -22.68 -31.11 -24.71
CA HIS A 80 -23.54 -32.29 -24.76
C HIS A 80 -24.13 -32.58 -26.15
N TYR A 81 -24.52 -31.55 -26.90
CA TYR A 81 -25.00 -31.77 -28.26
C TYR A 81 -23.90 -32.24 -29.21
N LEU A 82 -22.68 -31.74 -29.04
CA LEU A 82 -21.53 -32.19 -29.82
C LEU A 82 -21.15 -33.64 -29.48
N ASP A 83 -21.17 -34.00 -28.20
CA ASP A 83 -20.95 -35.38 -27.73
C ASP A 83 -21.99 -36.35 -28.34
N GLN A 84 -23.28 -35.99 -28.33
CA GLN A 84 -24.35 -36.78 -28.93
C GLN A 84 -24.23 -36.90 -30.46
N ALA A 85 -23.83 -35.81 -31.12
CA ALA A 85 -23.69 -35.78 -32.58
C ALA A 85 -22.44 -36.53 -33.07
N TYR A 86 -21.45 -36.76 -32.20
CA TYR A 86 -20.13 -37.28 -32.54
C TYR A 86 -20.17 -38.54 -33.41
N ASP A 87 -21.02 -39.50 -33.06
CA ASP A 87 -21.13 -40.77 -33.78
C ASP A 87 -21.71 -40.63 -35.19
N SER A 88 -22.44 -39.56 -35.49
CA SER A 88 -22.98 -39.29 -36.82
C SER A 88 -21.98 -38.61 -37.77
N LEU A 89 -20.84 -38.13 -37.26
CA LEU A 89 -19.86 -37.34 -38.01
C LEU A 89 -18.85 -38.20 -38.79
N THR A 90 -18.25 -37.62 -39.82
CA THR A 90 -17.14 -38.24 -40.56
C THR A 90 -15.85 -38.26 -39.72
N LYS A 91 -14.88 -39.11 -40.09
CA LYS A 91 -13.60 -39.23 -39.38
C LYS A 91 -12.83 -37.90 -39.25
N ALA A 92 -12.92 -37.03 -40.25
CA ALA A 92 -12.25 -35.73 -40.22
C ALA A 92 -12.97 -34.72 -39.31
N GLU A 93 -14.30 -34.74 -39.31
CA GLU A 93 -15.13 -33.89 -38.44
C GLU A 93 -15.02 -34.33 -36.98
N ARG A 94 -15.04 -35.63 -36.70
CA ARG A 94 -14.84 -36.18 -35.35
C ARG A 94 -13.56 -35.68 -34.70
N ARG A 95 -12.44 -35.66 -35.43
CA ARG A 95 -11.18 -35.11 -34.90
C ARG A 95 -11.29 -33.64 -34.51
N LYS A 96 -11.98 -32.82 -35.32
CA LYS A 96 -12.17 -31.40 -35.01
C LYS A 96 -13.13 -31.20 -33.83
N VAL A 97 -14.22 -31.95 -33.82
CA VAL A 97 -15.24 -31.86 -32.76
C VAL A 97 -14.68 -32.36 -31.43
N ALA A 98 -13.86 -33.41 -31.41
CA ALA A 98 -13.16 -33.85 -30.20
C ALA A 98 -12.30 -32.72 -29.61
N LEU A 99 -11.51 -32.02 -30.44
CA LEU A 99 -10.70 -30.88 -29.98
C LEU A 99 -11.57 -29.75 -29.42
N VAL A 100 -12.68 -29.42 -30.07
CA VAL A 100 -13.61 -28.37 -29.60
C VAL A 100 -14.31 -28.78 -28.30
N ILE A 101 -14.67 -30.06 -28.14
CA ILE A 101 -15.27 -30.57 -26.91
C ILE A 101 -14.28 -30.48 -25.75
N VAL A 102 -13.04 -30.93 -25.96
CA VAL A 102 -11.96 -30.89 -24.96
C VAL A 102 -11.69 -29.45 -24.53
N ASP A 103 -11.46 -28.54 -25.48
CA ASP A 103 -11.18 -27.11 -25.25
C ASP A 103 -12.31 -26.43 -24.45
N MET A 104 -13.56 -26.63 -24.85
CA MET A 104 -14.69 -26.04 -24.12
C MET A 104 -14.94 -26.70 -22.76
N ALA A 105 -14.64 -28.00 -22.60
CA ALA A 105 -14.89 -28.69 -21.35
C ALA A 105 -13.92 -28.22 -20.26
N VAL A 106 -12.64 -28.00 -20.58
CA VAL A 106 -11.63 -27.50 -19.61
C VAL A 106 -12.12 -26.22 -18.93
N ASP A 107 -12.55 -25.23 -19.71
CA ASP A 107 -12.99 -23.94 -19.18
C ASP A 107 -14.28 -24.01 -18.33
N LEU A 108 -15.05 -25.09 -18.46
CA LEU A 108 -16.37 -25.23 -17.81
C LEU A 108 -16.39 -26.21 -16.63
N ILE A 109 -15.33 -27.00 -16.43
CA ILE A 109 -15.27 -28.03 -15.37
C ILE A 109 -15.36 -27.40 -13.97
N ASP A 110 -14.80 -26.20 -13.79
CA ASP A 110 -14.72 -25.54 -12.48
C ASP A 110 -15.92 -24.64 -12.16
N GLU A 111 -16.86 -24.46 -13.09
CA GLU A 111 -18.02 -23.57 -12.94
C GLU A 111 -19.12 -24.13 -12.01
N ASP A 112 -19.32 -25.46 -11.99
CA ASP A 112 -20.31 -26.14 -11.14
C ASP A 112 -19.84 -27.55 -10.77
N GLU A 113 -19.90 -27.94 -9.49
CA GLU A 113 -19.37 -29.23 -9.03
C GLU A 113 -20.12 -30.46 -9.62
N ASN A 114 -21.41 -30.33 -9.92
CA ASN A 114 -22.21 -31.43 -10.45
C ASN A 114 -22.03 -31.54 -11.97
N GLU A 115 -22.11 -30.42 -12.68
CA GLU A 115 -21.88 -30.40 -14.14
C GLU A 115 -20.41 -30.68 -14.47
N GLY A 116 -19.48 -30.22 -13.63
CA GLY A 116 -18.05 -30.44 -13.76
C GLY A 116 -17.68 -31.93 -13.79
N LYS A 117 -18.32 -32.76 -12.96
CA LYS A 117 -18.12 -34.22 -13.00
C LYS A 117 -18.57 -34.82 -14.33
N ALA A 118 -19.67 -34.33 -14.90
CA ALA A 118 -20.17 -34.79 -16.20
C ALA A 118 -19.29 -34.31 -17.35
N LEU A 119 -18.85 -33.05 -17.32
CA LEU A 119 -17.95 -32.45 -18.30
C LEU A 119 -16.58 -33.11 -18.31
N LYS A 120 -16.07 -33.46 -17.13
CA LYS A 120 -14.82 -34.22 -16.98
C LYS A 120 -14.91 -35.62 -17.58
N ALA A 121 -16.02 -36.32 -17.39
CA ALA A 121 -16.24 -37.61 -18.06
C ALA A 121 -16.29 -37.47 -19.59
N ILE A 122 -16.80 -36.35 -20.10
CA ILE A 122 -16.77 -36.02 -21.54
C ILE A 122 -15.34 -35.67 -21.97
N TYR A 123 -14.60 -34.90 -21.19
CA TYR A 123 -13.20 -34.56 -21.44
C TYR A 123 -12.35 -35.84 -21.59
N ASP A 124 -12.40 -36.72 -20.58
CA ASP A 124 -11.63 -37.98 -20.55
C ASP A 124 -12.00 -38.94 -21.70
N LYS A 125 -13.20 -38.81 -22.28
CA LYS A 125 -13.64 -39.60 -23.44
C LYS A 125 -12.94 -39.14 -24.74
N TYR A 126 -12.62 -37.87 -24.85
CA TYR A 126 -12.09 -37.25 -26.08
C TYR A 126 -10.62 -36.85 -25.98
N SER A 127 -10.09 -36.70 -24.76
CA SER A 127 -8.68 -36.44 -24.47
C SER A 127 -7.86 -37.74 -24.41
N PRO A 128 -6.56 -37.71 -24.74
CA PRO A 128 -5.64 -38.85 -24.53
C PRO A 128 -5.38 -39.14 -23.06
N ASP A 129 -5.30 -38.09 -22.24
CA ASP A 129 -4.98 -38.14 -20.81
C ASP A 129 -6.19 -37.63 -20.01
N SER A 130 -6.36 -38.14 -18.79
CA SER A 130 -7.50 -37.72 -17.96
C SER A 130 -7.25 -36.33 -17.38
N TYR A 131 -8.29 -35.52 -17.24
CA TYR A 131 -8.20 -34.17 -16.70
C TYR A 131 -7.45 -34.12 -15.36
N ASP A 132 -7.74 -35.06 -14.46
CA ASP A 132 -7.05 -35.14 -13.16
C ASP A 132 -5.56 -35.40 -13.25
N SER A 133 -5.12 -36.14 -14.27
CA SER A 133 -3.71 -36.47 -14.45
C SER A 133 -2.97 -35.25 -14.96
N GLU A 134 -3.53 -34.57 -15.97
CA GLU A 134 -2.95 -33.34 -16.51
C GLU A 134 -2.89 -32.24 -15.45
N MET A 135 -3.96 -32.05 -14.68
CA MET A 135 -3.96 -31.09 -13.56
C MET A 135 -2.95 -31.44 -12.48
N ALA A 136 -2.79 -32.71 -12.12
CA ALA A 136 -1.79 -33.15 -11.15
C ALA A 136 -0.36 -32.91 -11.64
N ASP A 137 -0.10 -33.13 -12.93
CA ASP A 137 1.19 -32.87 -13.56
C ASP A 137 1.49 -31.36 -13.55
N GLU A 138 0.53 -30.50 -13.93
CA GLU A 138 0.68 -29.04 -13.89
C GLU A 138 0.96 -28.50 -12.48
N VAL A 139 0.21 -29.00 -11.48
CA VAL A 139 0.42 -28.68 -10.06
C VAL A 139 1.82 -29.12 -9.63
N GLY A 140 2.26 -30.32 -9.99
CA GLY A 140 3.60 -30.83 -9.67
C GLY A 140 4.74 -30.03 -10.31
N GLU A 141 4.56 -29.58 -11.56
CA GLU A 141 5.51 -28.71 -12.26
C GLU A 141 5.60 -27.33 -11.59
N MET A 142 4.46 -26.72 -11.26
CA MET A 142 4.41 -25.42 -10.59
C MET A 142 5.04 -25.51 -9.20
N GLN A 143 4.75 -26.56 -8.44
CA GLN A 143 5.39 -26.83 -7.15
C GLN A 143 6.91 -26.88 -7.29
N SER A 144 7.42 -27.71 -8.20
CA SER A 144 8.87 -27.86 -8.43
C SER A 144 9.53 -26.54 -8.80
N MET A 145 8.84 -25.68 -9.57
CA MET A 145 9.32 -24.34 -9.91
C MET A 145 9.40 -23.42 -8.69
N ILE A 146 8.39 -23.41 -7.82
CA ILE A 146 8.36 -22.58 -6.61
C ILE A 146 9.43 -23.05 -5.62
N GLU A 147 9.57 -24.35 -5.41
CA GLU A 147 10.60 -24.93 -4.53
C GLU A 147 12.01 -24.57 -5.00
N ALA A 148 12.27 -24.65 -6.31
CA ALA A 148 13.55 -24.26 -6.88
C ALA A 148 13.81 -22.74 -6.74
N MET A 149 12.77 -21.91 -6.84
CA MET A 149 12.90 -20.45 -6.73
C MET A 149 13.10 -19.99 -5.28
N LEU A 150 12.39 -20.59 -4.33
CA LEU A 150 12.43 -20.21 -2.91
C LEU A 150 13.49 -20.99 -2.12
N GLY A 151 13.94 -22.13 -2.63
CA GLY A 151 14.86 -23.04 -1.93
C GLY A 151 14.21 -23.71 -0.72
N VAL A 152 12.89 -23.92 -0.77
CA VAL A 152 12.06 -24.48 0.31
C VAL A 152 11.32 -25.68 -0.25
N ASP A 153 11.18 -26.75 0.55
CA ASP A 153 10.36 -27.91 0.27
C ASP A 153 8.92 -27.60 0.70
N LEU A 154 7.96 -27.66 -0.24
CA LEU A 154 6.55 -27.33 -0.01
C LEU A 154 5.71 -28.56 0.40
N GLY A 155 6.30 -29.76 0.49
CA GLY A 155 5.62 -30.97 0.93
C GLY A 155 5.05 -31.83 -0.20
N ASN A 156 4.17 -32.79 0.10
CA ASN A 156 3.67 -33.73 -0.91
C ASN A 156 2.52 -33.14 -1.74
N VAL A 157 2.55 -33.39 -3.05
CA VAL A 157 1.53 -33.04 -4.06
C VAL A 157 0.13 -33.61 -3.73
N GLU A 158 0.04 -34.63 -2.88
CA GLU A 158 -1.21 -35.34 -2.56
C GLU A 158 -2.22 -34.51 -1.74
N ASP A 159 -1.77 -33.44 -1.06
CA ASP A 159 -2.65 -32.53 -0.31
C ASP A 159 -3.04 -31.27 -1.13
N LEU A 160 -2.49 -31.09 -2.34
CA LEU A 160 -2.53 -29.86 -3.12
C LEU A 160 -3.30 -30.12 -4.42
N ASN A 161 -4.63 -30.13 -4.32
CA ASN A 161 -5.49 -30.48 -5.45
C ASN A 161 -5.73 -29.30 -6.41
N THR A 162 -5.36 -28.08 -6.00
CA THR A 162 -5.54 -26.88 -6.82
C THR A 162 -4.30 -25.99 -6.86
N PRO A 163 -4.09 -25.24 -7.95
CA PRO A 163 -3.08 -24.18 -8.02
C PRO A 163 -3.17 -23.16 -6.88
N GLU A 164 -4.37 -22.92 -6.35
CA GLU A 164 -4.60 -21.99 -5.25
C GLU A 164 -4.08 -22.53 -3.90
N ASP A 165 -4.26 -23.83 -3.64
CA ASP A 165 -3.71 -24.50 -2.45
C ASP A 165 -2.18 -24.42 -2.41
N LEU A 166 -1.53 -24.57 -3.57
CA LEU A 166 -0.08 -24.41 -3.72
C LEU A 166 0.40 -23.01 -3.34
N LEU A 167 -0.29 -21.98 -3.82
CA LEU A 167 0.05 -20.59 -3.52
C LEU A 167 -0.14 -20.27 -2.03
N GLN A 168 -1.22 -20.79 -1.43
CA GLN A 168 -1.48 -20.63 0.00
C GLN A 168 -0.41 -21.33 0.84
N GLY A 169 -0.01 -22.55 0.47
CA GLY A 169 1.10 -23.26 1.11
C GLY A 169 2.42 -22.49 1.02
N ALA A 170 2.74 -21.96 -0.15
CA ALA A 170 3.94 -21.14 -0.36
C ALA A 170 3.91 -19.84 0.47
N GLU A 171 2.76 -19.18 0.59
CA GLU A 171 2.59 -17.99 1.42
C GLU A 171 2.88 -18.29 2.89
N VAL A 172 2.31 -19.37 3.43
CA VAL A 172 2.55 -19.80 4.82
C VAL A 172 4.03 -20.09 5.06
N HIS A 173 4.70 -20.78 4.14
CA HIS A 173 6.14 -21.04 4.24
C HIS A 173 6.97 -19.76 4.22
N LEU A 174 6.58 -18.79 3.39
CA LEU A 174 7.28 -17.51 3.27
C LEU A 174 7.08 -16.63 4.51
N GLU A 175 5.87 -16.62 5.08
CA GLU A 175 5.58 -15.98 6.36
C GLU A 175 6.39 -16.60 7.51
N GLN A 176 6.50 -17.93 7.55
CA GLN A 176 7.33 -18.62 8.55
C GLN A 176 8.81 -18.26 8.40
N ALA A 177 9.35 -18.28 7.19
CA ALA A 177 10.73 -17.89 6.92
C ALA A 177 10.98 -16.42 7.30
N GLN A 178 10.04 -15.53 7.00
CA GLN A 178 10.11 -14.13 7.39
C GLN A 178 10.08 -13.96 8.91
N ALA A 179 9.18 -14.64 9.61
CA ALA A 179 9.09 -14.60 11.07
C ALA A 179 10.37 -15.12 11.74
N GLN A 180 10.97 -16.18 11.21
CA GLN A 180 12.27 -16.69 11.67
C GLN A 180 13.38 -15.67 11.46
N TRP A 181 13.46 -15.07 10.26
CA TRP A 181 14.45 -14.03 9.96
C TRP A 181 14.28 -12.80 10.85
N GLU A 182 13.05 -12.33 11.07
CA GLU A 182 12.73 -11.21 11.95
C GLU A 182 13.09 -11.50 13.40
N SER A 183 12.80 -12.72 13.89
CA SER A 183 13.20 -13.15 15.23
C SER A 183 14.72 -13.18 15.39
N GLU A 184 15.44 -13.76 14.45
CA GLU A 184 16.91 -13.77 14.47
C GLU A 184 17.49 -12.36 14.40
N ASN A 185 16.96 -11.49 13.53
CA ASN A 185 17.43 -10.12 13.44
C ASN A 185 17.07 -9.32 14.69
N ALA A 186 15.91 -9.54 15.29
CA ALA A 186 15.52 -8.94 16.55
C ALA A 186 16.44 -9.40 17.69
N GLN A 187 16.84 -10.68 17.71
CA GLN A 187 17.83 -11.19 18.66
C GLN A 187 19.21 -10.58 18.43
N ARG A 188 19.69 -10.52 17.18
CA ARG A 188 20.96 -9.87 16.81
C ARG A 188 20.96 -8.39 17.15
N ASP A 189 19.85 -7.68 16.90
CA ASP A 189 19.67 -6.29 17.25
C ASP A 189 19.56 -6.08 18.75
N ALA A 190 18.91 -6.98 19.49
CA ALA A 190 18.87 -6.94 20.95
C ALA A 190 20.27 -7.16 21.53
N GLN A 191 21.07 -8.09 21.00
CA GLN A 191 22.46 -8.30 21.39
C GLN A 191 23.33 -7.08 21.06
N ARG A 192 23.21 -6.54 19.83
CA ARG A 192 23.90 -5.30 19.42
C ARG A 192 23.47 -4.10 20.25
N LYS A 193 22.19 -3.98 20.61
CA LYS A 193 21.66 -2.93 21.49
C LYS A 193 22.12 -3.15 22.93
N LYS A 194 22.27 -4.37 23.45
CA LYS A 194 22.86 -4.62 24.78
C LYS A 194 24.34 -4.18 24.80
N TRP A 195 25.12 -4.59 23.80
CA TRP A 195 26.52 -4.19 23.66
C TRP A 195 26.68 -2.69 23.46
N LYS A 196 25.87 -2.08 22.57
CA LYS A 196 25.87 -0.64 22.35
C LYS A 196 25.25 0.13 23.52
N LYS A 197 24.24 -0.35 24.25
CA LYS A 197 23.72 0.33 25.45
C LYS A 197 24.79 0.37 26.52
N SER A 198 25.54 -0.70 26.76
CA SER A 198 26.67 -0.67 27.70
C SER A 198 27.71 0.39 27.33
N SER A 199 28.20 0.40 26.08
CA SER A 199 29.22 1.36 25.62
C SER A 199 28.68 2.79 25.43
N ARG A 200 27.44 2.92 24.94
CA ARG A 200 26.82 4.20 24.58
C ARG A 200 26.05 4.83 25.72
N GLN A 201 25.62 4.09 26.77
CA GLN A 201 25.12 4.71 28.01
C GLN A 201 26.24 5.46 28.69
N GLN A 202 27.44 4.87 28.79
CA GLN A 202 28.61 5.57 29.34
C GLN A 202 28.97 6.83 28.51
N ALA A 203 28.99 6.73 27.17
CA ALA A 203 29.29 7.88 26.31
C ALA A 203 28.13 8.90 26.22
N ALA A 204 26.87 8.46 26.28
CA ALA A 204 25.70 9.34 26.22
C ALA A 204 25.40 10.00 27.56
N GLU A 205 25.69 9.38 28.71
CA GLU A 205 25.65 10.06 30.01
C GLU A 205 26.69 11.18 30.04
N ALA A 206 27.92 10.94 29.59
CA ALA A 206 28.96 11.96 29.49
C ALA A 206 28.57 13.08 28.50
N CYS A 207 28.10 12.72 27.30
CA CYS A 207 27.72 13.70 26.28
C CYS A 207 26.42 14.45 26.63
N ALA A 208 25.45 13.80 27.28
CA ALA A 208 24.23 14.45 27.75
C ALA A 208 24.52 15.40 28.92
N GLN A 209 25.45 15.05 29.82
CA GLN A 209 25.93 15.98 30.84
C GLN A 209 26.61 17.20 30.20
N GLU A 210 27.47 17.01 29.19
CA GLU A 210 28.09 18.12 28.46
C GLU A 210 27.09 18.95 27.66
N GLN A 211 26.13 18.32 26.99
CA GLN A 211 25.11 18.99 26.19
C GLN A 211 24.10 19.70 27.10
N GLN A 212 23.66 19.11 28.21
CA GLN A 212 22.84 19.80 29.21
C GLN A 212 23.61 20.99 29.80
N ALA A 213 24.91 20.87 30.08
CA ALA A 213 25.72 21.99 30.52
C ALA A 213 25.77 23.11 29.46
N LYS A 214 26.02 22.78 28.18
CA LYS A 214 26.06 23.74 27.06
C LYS A 214 24.68 24.34 26.76
N LEU A 215 23.61 23.56 26.84
CA LEU A 215 22.24 24.02 26.67
C LEU A 215 21.80 24.90 27.83
N ASN A 216 22.14 24.57 29.08
CA ASN A 216 21.87 25.43 30.23
C ASN A 216 22.64 26.76 30.14
N LEU A 217 23.85 26.76 29.58
CA LEU A 217 24.59 27.99 29.26
C LEU A 217 23.94 28.78 28.12
N SER A 218 23.58 28.12 27.02
CA SER A 218 22.91 28.73 25.86
C SER A 218 21.52 29.28 26.21
N ILE A 219 20.73 28.54 27.00
CA ILE A 219 19.43 28.98 27.50
C ILE A 219 19.62 30.17 28.43
N ARG A 220 20.60 30.17 29.35
CA ARG A 220 20.91 31.35 30.19
C ARG A 220 21.33 32.56 29.36
N GLU A 221 22.04 32.37 28.25
CA GLU A 221 22.44 33.45 27.34
C GLU A 221 21.29 33.98 26.48
N VAL A 222 20.43 33.09 25.97
CA VAL A 222 19.21 33.44 25.24
C VAL A 222 18.22 34.15 26.17
N TYR A 223 18.03 33.65 27.41
CA TYR A 223 17.20 34.28 28.42
C TYR A 223 17.78 35.62 28.89
N ARG A 224 19.11 35.75 29.01
CA ARG A 224 19.78 37.04 29.32
C ARG A 224 19.62 38.06 28.18
N LYS A 225 19.68 37.63 26.91
CA LYS A 225 19.47 38.50 25.74
C LYS A 225 18.00 38.93 25.61
N LEU A 226 17.06 37.98 25.71
CA LEU A 226 15.63 38.28 25.74
C LEU A 226 15.25 39.17 26.93
N ALA A 227 15.79 38.89 28.13
CA ALA A 227 15.54 39.72 29.31
C ALA A 227 16.17 41.12 29.17
N SER A 228 17.36 41.25 28.58
CA SER A 228 17.99 42.57 28.35
C SER A 228 17.27 43.42 27.31
N GLU A 229 16.60 42.80 26.33
CA GLU A 229 15.78 43.48 25.31
C GLU A 229 14.37 43.83 25.83
N LEU A 230 13.92 43.20 26.91
CA LEU A 230 12.59 43.39 27.52
C LEU A 230 12.64 44.06 28.91
N HIS A 231 13.82 44.43 29.44
CA HIS A 231 13.91 45.16 30.70
C HIS A 231 13.65 46.66 30.47
N PRO A 232 12.63 47.25 31.11
CA PRO A 232 12.16 48.63 30.88
C PRO A 232 13.04 49.72 31.53
N ASP A 233 14.30 49.43 31.83
CA ASP A 233 15.19 50.34 32.59
C ASP A 233 16.50 50.62 31.84
N ARG A 234 16.39 50.73 30.51
CA ARG A 234 17.43 51.28 29.65
C ARG A 234 16.91 52.42 28.76
N ASP A 235 16.00 53.21 29.33
CA ASP A 235 15.68 54.58 28.91
C ASP A 235 15.67 55.52 30.14
N ALA A 236 16.81 55.63 30.82
CA ALA A 236 17.16 56.85 31.54
C ALA A 236 18.35 57.48 30.80
N GLY A 237 18.01 58.48 29.98
CA GLY A 237 18.89 59.09 29.00
C GLY A 237 20.19 59.67 29.59
N THR A 238 21.20 59.67 28.72
CA THR A 238 22.41 60.47 28.83
C THR A 238 22.07 61.96 28.86
N ALA A 239 21.84 62.53 30.04
CA ALA A 239 21.88 63.97 30.24
C ALA A 239 23.32 64.39 30.58
N VAL A 240 24.07 64.78 29.56
CA VAL A 240 25.29 65.59 29.72
C VAL A 240 24.90 66.94 30.33
N ARG A 241 25.47 67.31 31.48
CA ARG A 241 25.68 68.74 31.82
C ARG A 241 26.88 68.93 32.76
N THR A 242 28.03 69.18 32.14
CA THR A 242 29.02 70.24 32.45
C THR A 242 29.11 70.80 33.89
N ARG A 243 30.34 70.70 34.44
CA ARG A 243 31.08 71.58 35.39
C ARG A 243 30.40 72.89 35.86
N ALA A 244 30.50 73.23 37.15
CA ALA A 244 31.41 74.28 37.68
C ALA A 244 31.12 74.69 39.14
N TYR A 245 32.20 75.02 39.86
CA TYR A 245 32.37 75.71 41.16
C TYR A 245 31.86 75.08 42.45
#